data_AF-A0A5N5JYI8-F1
#
_entry.id   AF-A0A5N5JYI8-F1
#
_cell.length_a   1.000
_cell.length_b   1.000
_cell.length_c   1.000
_cell.angle_alpha   90.00
_cell.angle_beta   90.00
_cell.angle_gamma   90.00
#
_symmetry.space_group_name_H-M   'P 1'
#
loop_
_entity.id
_entity.type
_entity.pdbx_description
1 polymer ?
#
loop_
_entity_poly.entity_id
_entity_poly.type
_entity_poly.pdbx_seq_one_letter_code
_entity_poly.pdbx_strand_id
1 'polypeptide(L)'
;MSPRILAVSAILAVAATANAAVAACNADNCYRALFPCSSPAAWSTASAFCATITAGGTTATDFPTRATGACGTAPSKYLSACACGPTCTPTPTAPPICPPLGLVPNGDFECDLTGWTVQVPDSAADTSIFSPGNTGSKAFQVHTKSAPITPELGVSARIISSTINAAANVPSKLTFASFFTNADAGFIGVIINDAPVYTIDAHDRPAGVWNTNSIDYNPTTDQIVIKFEFLFGPYPSYARIDTVNFNYLH
;
A
#
# COMPACT_ATOMS: atom_id res chain seq x y z
N MET A 1 -7.39 -54.85 -33.56
CA MET A 1 -6.71 -53.54 -33.65
C MET A 1 -6.04 -53.26 -32.31
N SER A 2 -4.79 -52.83 -32.38
CA SER A 2 -3.79 -52.82 -31.31
C SER A 2 -4.11 -51.88 -30.13
N PRO A 3 -3.74 -52.21 -28.88
CA PRO A 3 -3.79 -51.29 -27.76
C PRO A 3 -2.57 -50.35 -27.80
N ARG A 4 -2.77 -49.04 -27.64
CA ARG A 4 -1.66 -48.10 -27.39
C ARG A 4 -1.66 -47.66 -25.94
N ILE A 5 -0.67 -48.22 -25.23
CA ILE A 5 -0.13 -47.81 -23.95
C ILE A 5 0.45 -46.39 -24.10
N LEU A 6 0.16 -45.49 -23.15
CA LEU A 6 0.86 -44.21 -23.01
C LEU A 6 1.36 -44.05 -21.58
N ALA A 7 2.63 -43.67 -21.51
CA ALA A 7 3.54 -43.84 -20.40
C ALA A 7 3.23 -42.95 -19.19
N VAL A 8 3.53 -43.52 -18.03
CA VAL A 8 3.69 -42.89 -16.72
C VAL A 8 4.94 -41.99 -16.74
N SER A 9 4.80 -40.74 -16.31
CA SER A 9 5.92 -39.90 -15.87
C SER A 9 5.61 -39.39 -14.46
N ALA A 10 6.08 -40.14 -13.46
CA ALA A 10 6.08 -39.72 -12.06
C ALA A 10 7.29 -38.81 -11.83
N ILE A 11 7.03 -37.52 -11.53
CA ILE A 11 8.06 -36.59 -11.10
C ILE A 11 8.34 -36.88 -9.61
N LEU A 12 9.48 -37.51 -9.35
CA LEU A 12 10.00 -37.72 -8.00
C LEU A 12 10.60 -36.39 -7.51
N ALA A 13 9.82 -35.60 -6.77
CA ALA A 13 10.34 -34.44 -6.05
C ALA A 13 11.13 -34.95 -4.82
N VAL A 14 12.45 -34.85 -4.89
CA VAL A 14 13.34 -35.10 -3.75
C VAL A 14 13.16 -33.95 -2.77
N ALA A 15 12.34 -34.14 -1.75
CA ALA A 15 12.30 -33.26 -0.59
C ALA A 15 13.60 -33.46 0.20
N ALA A 16 14.57 -32.55 0.01
CA ALA A 16 15.73 -32.45 0.88
C ALA A 16 15.25 -31.96 2.26
N THR A 17 15.00 -32.89 3.19
CA THR A 17 14.83 -32.56 4.60
C THR A 17 16.18 -32.14 5.16
N ALA A 18 16.44 -30.84 5.20
CA ALA A 18 17.55 -30.28 5.97
C ALA A 18 17.24 -30.42 7.47
N ASN A 19 17.59 -31.57 8.06
CA ASN A 19 17.76 -31.67 9.50
C ASN A 19 19.07 -30.99 9.86
N ALA A 20 19.06 -29.65 9.91
CA ALA A 20 20.11 -28.92 10.60
C ALA A 20 19.96 -29.25 12.09
N ALA A 21 20.97 -29.92 12.64
CA ALA A 21 21.12 -30.07 14.08
C ALA A 21 21.02 -28.67 14.71
N VAL A 22 20.01 -28.46 15.55
CA VAL A 22 19.85 -27.24 16.33
C VAL A 22 21.02 -27.20 17.31
N ALA A 23 22.13 -26.59 16.89
CA ALA A 23 23.14 -26.12 17.81
C ALA A 23 22.40 -25.32 18.89
N ALA A 24 22.71 -25.57 20.17
CA ALA A 24 22.08 -24.89 21.29
C ALA A 24 22.32 -23.38 21.18
N CYS A 25 21.42 -22.72 20.47
CA CYS A 25 21.42 -21.30 20.28
C CYS A 25 20.99 -20.69 21.60
N ASN A 26 21.99 -20.34 22.42
CA ASN A 26 21.73 -19.55 23.61
C ASN A 26 20.90 -18.34 23.16
N ALA A 27 19.72 -18.19 23.76
CA ALA A 27 18.78 -17.11 23.48
C ALA A 27 19.32 -15.78 24.03
N ASP A 28 20.52 -15.41 23.58
CA ASP A 28 21.27 -14.25 23.99
C ASP A 28 20.50 -12.99 23.63
N ASN A 29 20.75 -11.91 24.39
CA ASN A 29 20.13 -10.61 24.16
C ASN A 29 20.32 -10.13 22.71
N CYS A 30 21.44 -10.48 22.08
CA CYS A 30 21.69 -10.19 20.66
C CYS A 30 20.73 -10.94 19.74
N TYR A 31 20.54 -12.25 19.95
CA TYR A 31 19.61 -13.06 19.15
C TYR A 31 18.17 -12.54 19.26
N ARG A 32 17.71 -12.25 20.49
CA ARG A 32 16.36 -11.73 20.74
C ARG A 32 16.14 -10.33 20.14
N ALA A 33 17.18 -9.50 20.11
CA ALA A 33 17.13 -8.18 19.49
C ALA A 33 17.16 -8.25 17.96
N LEU A 34 17.87 -9.24 17.40
CA LEU A 34 17.95 -9.48 15.96
C LEU A 34 16.66 -10.10 15.42
N PHE A 35 16.07 -11.10 16.09
CA PHE A 35 14.85 -11.79 15.68
C PHE A 35 13.68 -11.58 16.67
N PRO A 36 13.11 -10.37 16.78
CA PRO A 36 11.98 -10.13 17.67
C PRO A 36 10.69 -10.75 17.11
N CYS A 37 10.08 -11.67 17.86
CA CYS A 37 8.84 -12.35 17.46
C CYS A 37 7.62 -11.43 17.32
N SER A 38 7.65 -10.24 17.93
CA SER A 38 6.55 -9.27 17.90
C SER A 38 6.61 -8.31 16.71
N SER A 39 7.59 -8.42 15.82
CA SER A 39 7.76 -7.49 14.70
C SER A 39 8.11 -8.21 13.40
N PRO A 40 7.10 -8.49 12.54
CA PRO A 40 7.32 -9.10 11.23
C PRO A 40 8.31 -8.32 10.35
N ALA A 41 8.27 -6.99 10.39
CA ALA A 41 9.19 -6.14 9.63
C ALA A 41 10.64 -6.33 10.08
N ALA A 42 10.90 -6.29 11.39
CA ALA A 42 12.25 -6.51 11.92
C ALA A 42 12.76 -7.94 11.63
N TRP A 43 11.85 -8.92 11.65
CA TRP A 43 12.16 -10.30 11.28
C TRP A 43 12.60 -10.43 9.81
N SER A 44 11.90 -9.75 8.89
CA SER A 44 12.27 -9.72 7.47
C SER A 44 13.62 -9.05 7.25
N THR A 45 13.86 -7.91 7.90
CA THR A 45 15.15 -7.21 7.83
C THR A 45 16.30 -8.06 8.38
N ALA A 46 16.09 -8.75 9.51
CA ALA A 46 17.09 -9.61 10.11
C ALA A 46 17.43 -10.82 9.23
N SER A 47 16.41 -11.44 8.61
CA SER A 47 16.60 -12.56 7.69
C SER A 47 17.40 -12.15 6.44
N ALA A 48 17.09 -10.98 5.87
CA ALA A 48 17.83 -10.41 4.74
C ALA A 48 19.29 -10.09 5.13
N PHE A 49 19.49 -9.42 6.27
CA PHE A 49 20.82 -9.14 6.79
C PHE A 49 21.64 -10.42 7.02
N CYS A 50 21.01 -11.46 7.59
CA CYS A 50 21.66 -12.74 7.81
C CYS A 50 22.10 -13.41 6.52
N ALA A 51 21.29 -13.35 5.46
CA ALA A 51 21.68 -13.84 4.14
C ALA A 51 22.92 -13.10 3.59
N THR A 52 22.99 -11.77 3.78
CA THR A 52 24.11 -10.95 3.32
C THR A 52 25.40 -11.23 4.09
N ILE A 53 25.35 -11.26 5.44
CA ILE A 53 26.56 -11.42 6.26
C ILE A 53 27.19 -12.82 6.14
N THR A 54 26.39 -13.87 5.95
CA THR A 54 26.90 -15.23 5.71
C THR A 54 27.47 -15.41 4.31
N ALA A 55 26.97 -14.67 3.30
CA ALA A 55 27.52 -14.72 1.95
C ALA A 55 28.82 -13.91 1.81
N GLY A 56 28.98 -12.83 2.58
CA GLY A 56 30.06 -11.86 2.43
C GLY A 56 31.35 -12.13 3.21
N GLY A 57 31.36 -13.10 4.15
CA GLY A 57 32.57 -13.40 4.93
C GLY A 57 33.13 -12.18 5.69
N THR A 58 32.57 -11.90 6.86
CA THR A 58 33.13 -11.00 7.92
C THR A 58 33.17 -9.48 7.72
N THR A 59 32.73 -8.91 6.59
CA THR A 59 32.78 -7.44 6.36
C THR A 59 31.41 -6.73 6.27
N ALA A 60 30.45 -7.09 7.12
CA ALA A 60 29.24 -6.27 7.25
C ALA A 60 29.55 -5.01 8.09
N THR A 61 29.39 -3.82 7.50
CA THR A 61 29.44 -2.53 8.22
C THR A 61 28.05 -2.03 8.61
N ASP A 62 27.01 -2.53 7.94
CA ASP A 62 25.63 -2.05 8.06
C ASP A 62 24.84 -2.94 9.02
N PHE A 63 25.18 -2.87 10.31
CA PHE A 63 24.49 -3.63 11.35
C PHE A 63 23.07 -3.08 11.59
N PRO A 64 22.05 -3.95 11.75
CA PRO A 64 20.69 -3.50 12.06
C PRO A 64 20.67 -2.68 13.35
N THR A 65 20.32 -1.39 13.25
CA THR A 65 20.39 -0.43 14.37
C THR A 65 19.68 -0.92 15.64
N ARG A 66 18.56 -1.63 15.47
CA ARG A 66 17.78 -2.24 16.56
C ARG A 66 18.59 -3.28 17.35
N ALA A 67 19.40 -4.08 16.67
CA ALA A 67 20.20 -5.13 17.28
C ALA A 67 21.54 -4.59 17.82
N THR A 68 22.04 -3.47 17.28
CA THR A 68 23.32 -2.85 17.69
C THR A 68 23.41 -2.57 19.19
N GLY A 69 22.31 -2.18 19.84
CA GLY A 69 22.30 -1.95 21.29
C GLY A 69 22.56 -3.21 22.14
N ALA A 70 22.18 -4.39 21.64
CA ALA A 70 22.33 -5.67 22.35
C ALA A 70 23.49 -6.53 21.83
N CYS A 71 23.77 -6.44 20.53
CA CYS A 71 24.84 -7.16 19.84
C CYS A 71 26.16 -6.38 19.86
N GLY A 72 26.13 -5.06 20.00
CA GLY A 72 27.27 -4.20 19.63
C GLY A 72 27.54 -4.23 18.13
N THR A 73 28.79 -4.07 17.75
CA THR A 73 29.25 -3.97 16.35
C THR A 73 30.19 -5.11 15.93
N ALA A 74 30.32 -6.16 16.74
CA ALA A 74 31.21 -7.29 16.43
C ALA A 74 30.53 -8.27 15.44
N PRO A 75 31.10 -8.50 14.22
CA PRO A 75 30.49 -9.38 13.22
C PRO A 75 30.23 -10.81 13.72
N SER A 76 31.08 -11.33 14.60
CA SER A 76 30.98 -12.69 15.16
C SER A 76 29.68 -12.93 15.93
N LYS A 77 29.15 -11.90 16.61
CA LYS A 77 27.89 -12.00 17.37
C LYS A 77 26.69 -12.13 16.44
N TYR A 78 26.70 -11.39 15.34
CA TYR A 78 25.68 -11.47 14.30
C TYR A 78 25.74 -12.78 13.53
N LEU A 79 26.94 -13.26 13.15
CA LEU A 79 27.11 -14.56 12.51
C LEU A 79 26.59 -15.70 13.38
N SER A 80 26.86 -15.66 14.69
CA SER A 80 26.31 -16.63 15.65
C SER A 80 24.78 -16.57 15.70
N ALA A 81 24.19 -15.36 15.82
CA ALA A 81 22.75 -15.19 15.85
C ALA A 81 22.07 -15.62 14.53
N CYS A 82 22.70 -15.36 13.38
CA CYS A 82 22.22 -15.76 12.06
C CYS A 82 22.30 -17.28 11.84
N ALA A 83 23.34 -17.94 12.35
CA ALA A 83 23.47 -19.40 12.28
C ALA A 83 22.34 -20.12 13.02
N CYS A 84 21.78 -19.48 14.04
CA CYS A 84 20.63 -19.98 14.77
C CYS A 84 19.32 -19.91 13.99
N GLY A 85 19.22 -18.95 13.08
CA GLY A 85 17.99 -18.69 12.33
C GLY A 85 16.81 -18.28 13.23
N PRO A 86 15.68 -17.89 12.63
CA PRO A 86 14.49 -17.50 13.37
C PRO A 86 13.84 -18.72 14.09
N THR A 87 13.65 -18.63 15.40
CA THR A 87 13.03 -19.71 16.23
C THR A 87 11.53 -19.47 16.48
N CYS A 88 11.03 -18.30 16.11
CA CYS A 88 9.62 -17.96 16.18
C CYS A 88 9.12 -17.46 14.83
N THR A 89 7.87 -17.79 14.55
CA THR A 89 7.11 -17.15 13.47
C THR A 89 6.57 -15.84 14.03
N PRO A 90 6.84 -14.69 13.38
CA PRO A 90 6.33 -13.43 13.89
C PRO A 90 4.81 -13.47 13.85
N THR A 91 4.15 -13.13 14.95
CA THR A 91 2.70 -12.95 14.93
C THR A 91 2.42 -11.73 14.04
N PRO A 92 1.60 -11.86 12.98
CA PRO A 92 1.18 -10.69 12.23
C PRO A 92 0.49 -9.74 13.20
N THR A 93 1.05 -8.55 13.40
CA THR A 93 0.30 -7.48 14.04
C THR A 93 -0.93 -7.23 13.18
N ALA A 94 -2.12 -7.30 13.77
CA ALA A 94 -3.34 -6.93 13.06
C ALA A 94 -3.13 -5.51 12.49
N PRO A 95 -3.44 -5.28 11.20
CA PRO A 95 -3.36 -3.93 10.66
C PRO A 95 -4.20 -3.00 11.53
N PRO A 96 -3.77 -1.73 11.73
CA PRO A 96 -4.58 -0.77 12.46
C PRO A 96 -6.00 -0.78 11.90
N ILE A 97 -7.00 -0.96 12.79
CA ILE A 97 -8.41 -0.97 12.40
C ILE A 97 -8.79 0.46 12.07
N CYS A 98 -8.84 0.75 10.78
CA CYS A 98 -9.26 2.05 10.28
C CYS A 98 -10.75 1.96 10.01
N PRO A 99 -11.58 2.78 10.69
CA PRO A 99 -13.02 2.73 10.50
C PRO A 99 -13.36 2.89 9.01
N PRO A 100 -14.24 2.04 8.46
CA PRO A 100 -14.75 2.29 7.12
C PRO A 100 -15.72 3.47 7.14
N LEU A 101 -15.73 4.21 6.02
CA LEU A 101 -16.76 5.19 5.73
C LEU A 101 -17.73 4.58 4.71
N GLY A 102 -18.87 4.11 5.21
CA GLY A 102 -19.76 3.22 4.47
C GLY A 102 -19.05 1.90 4.16
N LEU A 103 -19.02 1.51 2.88
CA LEU A 103 -18.32 0.32 2.41
C LEU A 103 -16.84 0.57 2.11
N VAL A 104 -16.36 1.82 2.12
CA VAL A 104 -14.98 2.18 1.77
C VAL A 104 -14.09 2.16 3.02
N PRO A 105 -13.07 1.28 3.10
CA PRO A 105 -12.12 1.31 4.22
C PRO A 105 -11.30 2.60 4.21
N ASN A 106 -11.16 3.28 5.36
CA ASN A 106 -10.34 4.49 5.51
C ASN A 106 -10.62 5.54 4.42
N GLY A 107 -11.90 5.79 4.12
CA GLY A 107 -12.33 6.75 3.10
C GLY A 107 -12.15 8.22 3.50
N ASP A 108 -11.93 8.48 4.79
CA ASP A 108 -11.62 9.79 5.40
C ASP A 108 -10.11 10.03 5.59
N PHE A 109 -9.26 9.06 5.21
CA PHE A 109 -7.80 9.15 5.30
C PHE A 109 -7.25 9.42 6.71
N GLU A 110 -8.03 9.18 7.76
CA GLU A 110 -7.57 9.40 9.14
C GLU A 110 -6.44 8.42 9.53
N CYS A 111 -6.39 7.28 8.85
CA CYS A 111 -5.29 6.31 8.89
C CYS A 111 -4.31 6.40 7.71
N ASP A 112 -4.06 7.61 7.21
CA ASP A 112 -3.18 7.86 6.09
C ASP A 112 -3.64 7.07 4.85
N LEU A 113 -2.74 6.29 4.23
CA LEU A 113 -3.02 5.52 3.01
C LEU A 113 -3.41 4.06 3.29
N THR A 114 -3.77 3.71 4.52
CA THR A 114 -4.15 2.33 4.85
C THR A 114 -5.32 1.88 3.96
N GLY A 115 -5.16 0.78 3.22
CA GLY A 115 -6.17 0.28 2.30
C GLY A 115 -6.25 1.01 0.94
N TRP A 116 -5.30 1.92 0.66
CA TRP A 116 -5.19 2.66 -0.59
C TRP A 116 -3.79 2.48 -1.22
N THR A 117 -3.74 2.42 -2.54
CA THR A 117 -2.50 2.38 -3.33
C THR A 117 -2.35 3.67 -4.11
N VAL A 118 -1.20 4.33 -3.99
CA VAL A 118 -0.88 5.56 -4.72
C VAL A 118 0.07 5.24 -5.86
N GLN A 119 -0.16 5.86 -7.02
CA GLN A 119 0.75 5.86 -8.17
C GLN A 119 0.94 7.29 -8.64
N VAL A 120 2.18 7.66 -8.97
CA VAL A 120 2.54 9.00 -9.44
C VAL A 120 3.27 8.87 -10.78
N PRO A 121 2.52 8.75 -11.91
CA PRO A 121 3.14 8.58 -13.22
C PRO A 121 3.90 9.82 -13.71
N ASP A 122 3.56 10.99 -13.18
CA ASP A 122 4.16 12.27 -13.56
C ASP A 122 5.21 12.72 -12.54
N SER A 123 6.45 12.89 -13.01
CA SER A 123 7.54 13.38 -12.16
C SER A 123 7.37 14.83 -11.70
N ALA A 124 6.47 15.61 -12.31
CA ALA A 124 6.10 16.94 -11.85
C ALA A 124 5.16 16.91 -10.63
N ALA A 125 4.58 15.76 -10.30
CA ALA A 125 3.59 15.62 -9.23
C ALA A 125 4.19 15.04 -7.95
N ASP A 126 3.50 15.29 -6.84
CA ASP A 126 3.79 14.74 -5.53
C ASP A 126 2.48 14.49 -4.77
N THR A 127 2.50 13.60 -3.80
CA THR A 127 1.32 13.21 -3.04
C THR A 127 1.61 13.24 -1.55
N SER A 128 0.65 13.68 -0.75
CA SER A 128 0.77 13.69 0.70
C SER A 128 -0.58 13.52 1.40
N ILE A 129 -0.52 13.21 2.70
CA ILE A 129 -1.65 13.39 3.59
C ILE A 129 -1.61 14.82 4.11
N PHE A 130 -2.68 15.57 3.90
CA PHE A 130 -2.81 16.98 4.25
C PHE A 130 -3.69 17.18 5.48
N SER A 131 -3.45 18.25 6.24
CA SER A 131 -4.29 18.68 7.36
C SER A 131 -4.51 20.20 7.30
N PRO A 132 -5.74 20.72 7.50
CA PRO A 132 -6.97 19.99 7.87
C PRO A 132 -7.68 19.30 6.70
N GLY A 133 -8.47 18.27 7.02
CA GLY A 133 -9.38 17.61 6.09
C GLY A 133 -10.71 18.36 5.89
N ASN A 134 -11.67 17.74 5.21
CA ASN A 134 -13.04 18.24 5.05
C ASN A 134 -13.87 18.00 6.33
N THR A 135 -13.90 16.75 6.80
CA THR A 135 -14.61 16.35 8.02
C THR A 135 -13.66 15.64 8.96
N GLY A 136 -12.51 16.25 9.25
CA GLY A 136 -11.48 15.60 10.02
C GLY A 136 -10.15 16.32 10.02
N SER A 137 -9.13 15.58 10.44
CA SER A 137 -7.77 16.09 10.49
C SER A 137 -7.03 15.85 9.19
N LYS A 138 -7.41 14.86 8.38
CA LYS A 138 -6.63 14.40 7.24
C LYS A 138 -7.41 14.40 5.92
N ALA A 139 -6.67 14.48 4.81
CA ALA A 139 -7.18 14.31 3.46
C ALA A 139 -6.05 13.84 2.53
N PHE A 140 -6.39 13.17 1.44
CA PHE A 140 -5.40 12.87 0.40
C PHE A 140 -5.19 14.10 -0.50
N GLN A 141 -3.94 14.49 -0.70
CA GLN A 141 -3.55 15.63 -1.51
C GLN A 141 -2.62 15.21 -2.64
N VAL A 142 -2.84 15.80 -3.81
CA VAL A 142 -1.89 15.82 -4.92
C VAL A 142 -1.46 17.26 -5.18
N HIS A 143 -0.17 17.44 -5.44
CA HIS A 143 0.45 18.72 -5.76
C HIS A 143 1.24 18.58 -7.05
N THR A 144 1.07 19.51 -7.99
CA THR A 144 1.99 19.68 -9.11
C THR A 144 3.02 20.75 -8.82
N LYS A 145 4.31 20.39 -8.86
CA LYS A 145 5.44 21.30 -8.66
C LYS A 145 5.70 22.19 -9.89
N SER A 146 5.29 21.72 -11.06
CA SER A 146 5.41 22.38 -12.35
C SER A 146 4.29 21.93 -13.28
N ALA A 147 4.27 22.46 -14.51
CA ALA A 147 3.47 21.87 -15.58
C ALA A 147 3.76 20.36 -15.71
N PRO A 148 2.75 19.52 -16.05
CA PRO A 148 2.93 18.09 -16.22
C PRO A 148 4.04 17.74 -17.21
N ILE A 149 4.91 16.80 -16.85
CA ILE A 149 6.06 16.41 -17.67
C ILE A 149 5.76 15.04 -18.27
N THR A 150 5.14 15.05 -19.45
CA THR A 150 4.80 13.83 -20.23
C THR A 150 4.08 12.75 -19.39
N PRO A 151 3.02 13.08 -18.64
CA PRO A 151 2.29 12.10 -17.85
C PRO A 151 1.70 10.98 -18.73
N GLU A 152 1.72 9.74 -18.21
CA GLU A 152 0.97 8.63 -18.79
C GLU A 152 -0.50 9.02 -18.91
N LEU A 153 -1.01 9.13 -20.15
CA LEU A 153 -2.41 9.49 -20.45
C LEU A 153 -2.88 10.80 -19.80
N GLY A 154 -1.99 11.74 -19.46
CA GLY A 154 -2.38 12.98 -18.78
C GLY A 154 -2.51 12.87 -17.25
N VAL A 155 -2.32 11.69 -16.67
CA VAL A 155 -2.51 11.44 -15.23
C VAL A 155 -1.26 11.84 -14.44
N SER A 156 -1.39 12.88 -13.63
CA SER A 156 -0.31 13.34 -12.75
C SER A 156 -0.12 12.41 -11.56
N ALA A 157 -1.21 12.03 -10.91
CA ALA A 157 -1.20 11.00 -9.87
C ALA A 157 -2.56 10.30 -9.81
N ARG A 158 -2.58 9.13 -9.18
CA ARG A 158 -3.81 8.41 -8.89
C ARG A 158 -3.75 7.69 -7.56
N ILE A 159 -4.91 7.58 -6.92
CA ILE A 159 -5.10 6.80 -5.69
C ILE A 159 -6.22 5.79 -5.90
N ILE A 160 -5.93 4.54 -5.54
CA ILE A 160 -6.73 3.35 -5.87
C ILE A 160 -7.13 2.69 -4.56
N SER A 161 -8.43 2.47 -4.35
CA SER A 161 -8.91 1.76 -3.17
C SER A 161 -8.49 0.29 -3.21
N SER A 162 -8.44 -0.34 -2.05
CA SER A 162 -8.56 -1.80 -1.97
C SER A 162 -9.88 -2.27 -2.57
N THR A 163 -9.98 -3.57 -2.86
CA THR A 163 -11.23 -4.19 -3.30
C THR A 163 -12.31 -4.01 -2.24
N ILE A 164 -13.42 -3.40 -2.64
CA ILE A 164 -14.61 -3.19 -1.81
C ILE A 164 -15.63 -4.26 -2.17
N ASN A 165 -16.13 -4.98 -1.17
CA ASN A 165 -17.25 -5.90 -1.37
C ASN A 165 -18.55 -5.10 -1.51
N ALA A 166 -19.20 -5.25 -2.66
CA ALA A 166 -20.47 -4.59 -2.99
C ALA A 166 -21.50 -5.63 -3.44
N ALA A 167 -22.78 -5.29 -3.47
CA ALA A 167 -23.81 -6.17 -4.00
C ALA A 167 -24.06 -5.84 -5.48
N ALA A 168 -23.92 -6.83 -6.35
CA ALA A 168 -24.20 -6.68 -7.77
C ALA A 168 -25.67 -6.29 -7.99
N ASN A 169 -25.89 -5.36 -8.90
CA ASN A 169 -27.19 -4.80 -9.32
C ASN A 169 -27.99 -4.14 -8.19
N VAL A 170 -27.36 -3.78 -7.07
CA VAL A 170 -28.00 -3.00 -6.01
C VAL A 170 -27.69 -1.51 -6.21
N PRO A 171 -28.71 -0.65 -6.39
CA PRO A 171 -28.50 0.79 -6.48
C PRO A 171 -27.67 1.30 -5.32
N SER A 172 -26.62 2.05 -5.63
CA SER A 172 -25.65 2.54 -4.66
C SER A 172 -25.26 3.97 -4.99
N LYS A 173 -24.54 4.61 -4.08
CA LYS A 173 -24.07 5.99 -4.22
C LYS A 173 -22.66 6.12 -3.69
N LEU A 174 -21.79 6.69 -4.53
CA LEU A 174 -20.48 7.19 -4.14
C LEU A 174 -20.62 8.68 -3.78
N THR A 175 -20.13 9.07 -2.61
CA THR A 175 -19.94 10.47 -2.24
C THR A 175 -18.50 10.72 -1.85
N PHE A 176 -17.98 11.90 -2.16
CA PHE A 176 -16.65 12.34 -1.72
C PHE A 176 -16.58 13.87 -1.72
N ALA A 177 -15.68 14.41 -0.91
CA ALA A 177 -15.33 15.82 -0.94
C ALA A 177 -14.13 16.05 -1.87
N SER A 178 -14.16 17.12 -2.67
CA SER A 178 -13.04 17.56 -3.49
C SER A 178 -12.67 19.00 -3.15
N PHE A 179 -11.38 19.33 -3.26
CA PHE A 179 -10.87 20.68 -3.09
C PHE A 179 -9.88 20.98 -4.20
N PHE A 180 -9.98 22.17 -4.79
CA PHE A 180 -9.01 22.71 -5.73
C PHE A 180 -8.51 24.05 -5.21
N THR A 181 -7.21 24.31 -5.33
CA THR A 181 -6.62 25.57 -4.80
C THR A 181 -6.89 26.76 -5.71
N ASN A 182 -7.07 26.51 -7.01
CA ASN A 182 -7.35 27.51 -8.03
C ASN A 182 -8.19 26.84 -9.14
N ALA A 183 -8.82 27.65 -10.00
CA ALA A 183 -9.67 27.16 -11.08
C ALA A 183 -8.88 26.44 -12.18
N ASP A 184 -7.59 26.75 -12.35
CA ASP A 184 -6.72 26.14 -13.36
C ASP A 184 -6.03 24.85 -12.89
N ALA A 185 -6.45 24.29 -11.75
CA ALA A 185 -5.84 23.10 -11.18
C ALA A 185 -6.08 21.84 -12.02
N GLY A 186 -6.95 21.89 -13.04
CA GLY A 186 -7.32 20.77 -13.88
C GLY A 186 -8.55 20.03 -13.32
N PHE A 187 -8.54 18.70 -13.36
CA PHE A 187 -9.71 17.90 -12.97
C PHE A 187 -9.36 16.63 -12.21
N ILE A 188 -10.35 16.10 -11.50
CA ILE A 188 -10.31 14.78 -10.85
C ILE A 188 -11.25 13.85 -11.61
N GLY A 189 -10.71 12.80 -12.19
CA GLY A 189 -11.47 11.69 -12.77
C GLY A 189 -11.78 10.63 -11.72
N VAL A 190 -12.99 10.09 -11.76
CA VAL A 190 -13.43 8.96 -10.92
C VAL A 190 -13.68 7.77 -11.82
N ILE A 191 -13.04 6.66 -11.49
CA ILE A 191 -13.09 5.40 -12.23
C ILE A 191 -13.52 4.30 -11.27
N ILE A 192 -14.47 3.46 -11.68
CA ILE A 192 -14.89 2.29 -10.92
C ILE A 192 -14.75 1.07 -11.83
N ASN A 193 -13.99 0.06 -11.38
CA ASN A 193 -13.70 -1.16 -12.17
C ASN A 193 -13.16 -0.84 -13.58
N ASP A 194 -12.19 0.07 -13.64
CA ASP A 194 -11.55 0.57 -14.87
C ASP A 194 -12.49 1.25 -15.89
N ALA A 195 -13.74 1.53 -15.52
CA ALA A 195 -14.65 2.36 -16.28
C ALA A 195 -14.75 3.78 -15.68
N PRO A 196 -14.54 4.85 -16.47
CA PRO A 196 -14.77 6.21 -16.00
C PRO A 196 -16.26 6.42 -15.71
N VAL A 197 -16.57 6.97 -14.53
CA VAL A 197 -17.96 7.19 -14.09
C VAL A 197 -18.28 8.65 -13.83
N TYR A 198 -17.27 9.48 -13.55
CA TYR A 198 -17.46 10.89 -13.22
C TYR A 198 -16.16 11.67 -13.43
N THR A 199 -16.30 12.97 -13.66
CA THR A 199 -15.19 13.90 -13.74
C THR A 199 -15.63 15.20 -13.07
N ILE A 200 -14.73 15.85 -12.36
CA ILE A 200 -14.96 17.19 -11.81
C ILE A 200 -13.81 18.12 -12.19
N ASP A 201 -14.13 19.18 -12.92
CA ASP A 201 -13.18 20.24 -13.27
C ASP A 201 -13.11 21.28 -12.15
N ALA A 202 -11.92 21.82 -11.92
CA ALA A 202 -11.71 22.92 -10.99
C ALA A 202 -12.49 24.20 -11.36
N HIS A 203 -12.90 24.36 -12.63
CA HIS A 203 -13.79 25.44 -13.07
C HIS A 203 -15.27 25.22 -12.72
N ASP A 204 -15.69 23.98 -12.48
CA ASP A 204 -17.09 23.65 -12.21
C ASP A 204 -17.50 24.06 -10.78
N ARG A 205 -16.52 24.35 -9.91
CA ARG A 205 -16.72 24.60 -8.48
C ARG A 205 -15.86 25.77 -7.99
N PRO A 206 -16.24 26.45 -6.90
CA PRO A 206 -15.39 27.48 -6.33
C PRO A 206 -14.07 26.88 -5.83
N ALA A 207 -12.96 27.52 -6.21
CA ALA A 207 -11.63 27.21 -5.69
C ALA A 207 -11.49 27.67 -4.23
N GLY A 208 -10.59 27.01 -3.49
CA GLY A 208 -10.29 27.35 -2.10
C GLY A 208 -11.32 26.85 -1.09
N VAL A 209 -12.31 26.06 -1.51
CA VAL A 209 -13.34 25.47 -0.64
C VAL A 209 -13.54 23.98 -0.94
N TRP A 210 -13.98 23.23 0.07
CA TRP A 210 -14.39 21.84 -0.09
C TRP A 210 -15.76 21.76 -0.79
N ASN A 211 -15.86 20.86 -1.76
CA ASN A 211 -17.06 20.63 -2.55
C ASN A 211 -17.50 19.18 -2.39
N THR A 212 -18.77 18.95 -2.04
CA THR A 212 -19.32 17.60 -1.98
C THR A 212 -19.78 17.15 -3.37
N ASN A 213 -19.37 15.95 -3.77
CA ASN A 213 -19.75 15.29 -5.00
C ASN A 213 -20.54 14.02 -4.67
N SER A 214 -21.47 13.66 -5.56
CA SER A 214 -22.30 12.47 -5.42
C SER A 214 -22.55 11.85 -6.79
N ILE A 215 -22.39 10.52 -6.87
CA ILE A 215 -22.53 9.74 -8.09
C ILE A 215 -23.43 8.55 -7.75
N ASP A 216 -24.58 8.46 -8.41
CA ASP A 216 -25.39 7.24 -8.37
C ASP A 216 -24.70 6.16 -9.21
N TYR A 217 -24.56 4.96 -8.66
CA TYR A 217 -23.82 3.87 -9.29
C TYR A 217 -24.47 2.52 -8.96
N ASN A 218 -24.61 1.66 -9.97
CA ASN A 218 -25.12 0.31 -9.81
C ASN A 218 -23.99 -0.67 -10.12
N PRO A 219 -23.36 -1.31 -9.12
CA PRO A 219 -22.30 -2.29 -9.34
C PRO A 219 -22.78 -3.41 -10.26
N THR A 220 -21.98 -3.78 -11.26
CA THR A 220 -22.27 -4.93 -12.14
C THR A 220 -21.71 -6.24 -11.57
N THR A 221 -20.82 -6.14 -10.59
CA THR A 221 -20.12 -7.22 -9.91
C THR A 221 -20.28 -7.09 -8.39
N ASP A 222 -19.94 -8.15 -7.66
CA ASP A 222 -19.93 -8.19 -6.19
C ASP A 222 -18.70 -7.53 -5.55
N GLN A 223 -17.82 -7.00 -6.40
CA GLN A 223 -16.62 -6.29 -5.99
C GLN A 223 -16.44 -5.05 -6.84
N ILE A 224 -16.01 -3.96 -6.20
CA ILE A 224 -15.62 -2.73 -6.89
C ILE A 224 -14.24 -2.26 -6.43
N VAL A 225 -13.55 -1.56 -7.33
CA VAL A 225 -12.35 -0.78 -7.03
C VAL A 225 -12.61 0.65 -7.46
N ILE A 226 -12.43 1.60 -6.55
CA ILE A 226 -12.58 3.03 -6.81
C ILE A 226 -11.20 3.62 -7.04
N LYS A 227 -11.04 4.36 -8.13
CA LYS A 227 -9.80 5.04 -8.51
C LYS A 227 -10.10 6.50 -8.75
N PHE A 228 -9.30 7.37 -8.14
CA PHE A 228 -9.28 8.79 -8.43
C PHE A 228 -8.01 9.12 -9.19
N GLU A 229 -8.15 9.75 -10.35
CA GLU A 229 -7.04 10.24 -11.17
C GLU A 229 -7.03 11.76 -11.16
N PHE A 230 -5.86 12.33 -10.93
CA PHE A 230 -5.65 13.77 -10.86
C PHE A 230 -4.92 14.19 -12.13
N LEU A 231 -5.56 15.03 -12.94
CA LEU A 231 -5.02 15.52 -14.20
C LEU A 231 -4.89 17.03 -14.07
N PHE A 232 -3.65 17.51 -13.96
CA PHE A 232 -3.39 18.92 -13.70
C PHE A 232 -3.19 19.74 -14.97
N GLY A 233 -3.58 21.01 -14.87
CA GLY A 233 -3.24 22.03 -15.86
C GLY A 233 -1.76 22.45 -15.81
N PRO A 234 -1.36 23.45 -16.60
CA PRO A 234 0.04 23.86 -16.74
C PRO A 234 0.60 24.59 -15.50
N TYR A 235 -0.23 24.91 -14.50
CA TYR A 235 0.16 25.70 -13.34
C TYR A 235 0.31 24.85 -12.08
N PRO A 236 1.35 25.11 -11.25
CA PRO A 236 1.47 24.47 -9.95
C PRO A 236 0.21 24.66 -9.11
N SER A 237 -0.39 23.55 -8.72
CA SER A 237 -1.69 23.55 -8.06
C SER A 237 -1.80 22.39 -7.08
N TYR A 238 -2.75 22.50 -6.15
CA TYR A 238 -3.14 21.38 -5.29
C TYR A 238 -4.59 21.00 -5.56
N ALA A 239 -4.82 19.70 -5.56
CA ALA A 239 -6.13 19.09 -5.57
C ALA A 239 -6.18 18.06 -4.43
N ARG A 240 -7.35 17.91 -3.81
CA ARG A 240 -7.54 17.01 -2.67
C ARG A 240 -8.84 16.26 -2.79
N ILE A 241 -8.85 15.08 -2.19
CA ILE A 241 -10.08 14.33 -1.90
C ILE A 241 -10.13 13.94 -0.43
N ASP A 242 -11.35 13.85 0.08
CA ASP A 242 -11.65 13.39 1.44
C ASP A 242 -13.06 12.77 1.48
N THR A 243 -13.40 12.13 2.60
CA THR A 243 -14.76 11.66 2.91
C THR A 243 -15.32 10.72 1.82
N VAL A 244 -14.48 9.86 1.24
CA VAL A 244 -14.87 8.90 0.20
C VAL A 244 -15.73 7.82 0.82
N ASN A 245 -16.99 7.78 0.41
CA ASN A 245 -18.01 6.95 1.02
C ASN A 245 -18.86 6.27 -0.04
N PHE A 246 -19.09 4.98 0.08
CA PHE A 246 -19.90 4.20 -0.84
C PHE A 246 -20.98 3.45 -0.05
N ASN A 247 -22.27 3.69 -0.35
CA ASN A 247 -23.39 3.06 0.35
C ASN A 247 -24.46 2.58 -0.62
N TYR A 248 -25.23 1.58 -0.22
CA TYR A 248 -26.47 1.20 -0.89
C TYR A 248 -27.52 2.29 -0.75
N LEU A 249 -28.28 2.53 -1.82
CA LEU A 249 -29.49 3.34 -1.78
C LEU A 249 -30.62 2.43 -1.28
N HIS A 250 -31.23 2.82 -0.17
CA HIS A 250 -32.40 2.16 0.40
C HIS A 250 -33.69 2.63 -0.28
#